data_AF-A0A1I9XXI5-F1
#
_entry.id   AF-A0A1I9XXI5-F1
#
_cell.length_a   1.000
_cell.length_b   1.000
_cell.length_c   1.000
_cell.angle_alpha   90.00
_cell.angle_beta   90.00
_cell.angle_gamma   90.00
#
_symmetry.space_group_name_H-M   'P 1'
#
loop_
_entity.id
_entity.type
_entity.pdbx_description
1 polymer ?
#
loop_
_entity_poly.entity_id
_entity_poly.type
_entity_poly.pdbx_seq_one_letter_code
_entity_poly.pdbx_strand_id
1 'polypeptide(L)'
;MRISTTSSRAPTLRSVAIGAAVALLSGIAINSIAAAAPGAYDRQFLSKAADAGSTEIAASKVAQSKSSNAEVKKFADAMVADHTKVAEELKQLASSRQIEVSDEPGAKHKAQIARLSRLDGKPFDTEYAASIGVAAHQDAVKLFTEASQKASDPAIKAFAAKTLPALQHHLAMANALHAALARQA
;
A
#
# COMPACT_ATOMS: atom_id res chain seq x y z
N MET A 1 -43.68 -68.16 4.54
CA MET A 1 -44.25 -68.14 3.16
C MET A 1 -45.68 -68.66 3.23
N ARG A 2 -46.69 -67.77 3.26
CA ARG A 2 -48.08 -67.94 2.81
C ARG A 2 -48.89 -66.66 3.12
N ILE A 3 -49.18 -65.92 2.05
CA ILE A 3 -50.44 -65.26 1.63
C ILE A 3 -51.39 -64.57 2.64
N SER A 4 -51.59 -63.27 2.36
CA SER A 4 -52.87 -62.60 2.08
C SER A 4 -53.79 -62.07 3.21
N THR A 5 -53.73 -60.74 3.34
CA THR A 5 -54.84 -59.74 3.28
C THR A 5 -56.21 -60.05 3.90
N THR A 6 -56.66 -59.17 4.80
CA THR A 6 -58.03 -58.62 4.75
C THR A 6 -58.06 -57.13 5.08
N SER A 7 -58.77 -56.41 4.22
CA SER A 7 -59.06 -54.97 4.20
C SER A 7 -60.23 -54.61 5.13
N SER A 8 -60.23 -53.39 5.69
CA SER A 8 -61.48 -52.72 6.08
C SER A 8 -61.47 -51.24 5.69
N ARG A 9 -62.53 -50.85 4.99
CA ARG A 9 -62.90 -49.52 4.44
C ARG A 9 -63.32 -48.55 5.56
N ALA A 10 -62.84 -47.29 5.54
CA ALA A 10 -63.50 -46.03 5.10
C ALA A 10 -64.57 -45.47 6.09
N PRO A 11 -64.78 -44.13 6.28
CA PRO A 11 -64.82 -43.11 5.23
C PRO A 11 -64.19 -41.73 5.53
N THR A 12 -64.14 -40.96 4.44
CA THR A 12 -63.82 -39.54 4.26
C THR A 12 -64.63 -38.58 5.11
N LEU A 13 -64.05 -37.43 5.48
CA LEU A 13 -64.73 -36.13 5.39
C LEU A 13 -63.73 -35.01 5.07
N ARG A 14 -64.08 -34.26 4.03
CA ARG A 14 -63.42 -33.08 3.48
C ARG A 14 -63.37 -31.95 4.51
N SER A 15 -62.30 -31.16 4.52
CA SER A 15 -62.37 -29.69 4.55
C SER A 15 -61.00 -29.10 4.24
N VAL A 16 -60.95 -28.33 3.16
CA VAL A 16 -59.87 -27.41 2.82
C VAL A 16 -60.03 -26.19 3.72
N ALA A 17 -58.97 -25.79 4.41
CA ALA A 17 -58.81 -24.44 4.92
C ALA A 17 -57.39 -23.97 4.64
N ILE A 18 -57.28 -23.05 3.68
CA ILE A 18 -56.10 -22.30 3.33
C ILE A 18 -55.79 -21.36 4.49
N GLY A 19 -54.66 -21.56 5.15
CA GLY A 19 -54.13 -20.65 6.16
C GLY A 19 -52.70 -20.27 5.80
N ALA A 20 -52.55 -19.21 5.01
CA ALA A 20 -51.26 -18.61 4.71
C ALA A 20 -50.72 -17.91 5.96
N ALA A 21 -49.71 -18.50 6.61
CA ALA A 21 -48.92 -17.81 7.62
C ALA A 21 -47.66 -17.25 6.94
N VAL A 22 -47.70 -15.96 6.62
CA VAL A 22 -46.54 -15.17 6.20
C VAL A 22 -45.66 -14.96 7.42
N ALA A 23 -44.59 -15.75 7.54
CA ALA A 23 -43.51 -15.45 8.47
C ALA A 23 -42.69 -14.30 7.89
N LEU A 24 -42.80 -13.13 8.51
CA LEU A 24 -42.03 -11.92 8.18
C LEU A 24 -40.55 -12.19 8.50
N LEU A 25 -39.77 -12.61 7.51
CA LEU A 25 -38.31 -12.50 7.56
C LEU A 25 -37.96 -11.01 7.41
N SER A 26 -37.66 -10.35 8.53
CA SER A 26 -36.99 -9.05 8.51
C SER A 26 -35.59 -9.21 7.92
N GLY A 27 -35.48 -9.04 6.60
CA GLY A 27 -34.20 -8.97 5.91
C GLY A 27 -33.43 -7.74 6.39
N ILE A 28 -32.32 -7.96 7.09
CA ILE A 28 -31.31 -6.92 7.30
C ILE A 28 -30.70 -6.66 5.91
N ALA A 29 -31.14 -5.60 5.25
CA ALA A 29 -30.45 -5.09 4.09
C ALA A 29 -29.07 -4.61 4.55
N ILE A 30 -28.05 -5.45 4.34
CA ILE A 30 -26.66 -5.01 4.42
C ILE A 30 -26.49 -4.07 3.22
N ASN A 31 -26.64 -2.77 3.44
CA ASN A 31 -26.24 -1.75 2.48
C ASN A 31 -24.72 -1.85 2.34
N SER A 32 -24.25 -2.76 1.48
CA SER A 32 -22.90 -2.74 0.98
C SER A 32 -22.78 -1.45 0.17
N ILE A 33 -22.27 -0.39 0.80
CA ILE A 33 -21.74 0.76 0.08
C ILE A 33 -20.60 0.18 -0.77
N ALA A 34 -20.90 -0.14 -2.03
CA ALA A 34 -19.87 -0.49 -2.98
C ALA A 34 -18.87 0.67 -2.95
N ALA A 35 -17.63 0.40 -2.53
CA ALA A 35 -16.59 1.42 -2.54
C ALA A 35 -16.54 1.99 -3.95
N ALA A 36 -16.70 3.31 -4.08
CA ALA A 36 -16.61 3.97 -5.36
C ALA A 36 -15.28 3.58 -6.03
N ALA A 37 -15.33 3.22 -7.31
CA ALA A 37 -14.12 2.87 -8.04
C ALA A 37 -13.06 3.98 -7.86
N PRO A 38 -11.76 3.64 -7.71
CA PRO A 38 -10.74 4.61 -7.39
C PRO A 38 -10.76 5.81 -8.33
N GLY A 39 -10.69 7.02 -7.78
CA GLY A 39 -10.70 8.25 -8.56
C GLY A 39 -9.41 8.46 -9.36
N ALA A 40 -9.38 9.50 -10.21
CA ALA A 40 -8.15 9.92 -10.89
C ALA A 40 -7.03 10.28 -9.90
N TYR A 41 -7.40 10.88 -8.77
CA TYR A 41 -6.46 11.19 -7.69
C TYR A 41 -5.82 9.93 -7.08
N ASP A 42 -6.62 8.90 -6.80
CA ASP A 42 -6.15 7.63 -6.22
C ASP A 42 -5.12 6.94 -7.14
N ARG A 43 -5.41 6.88 -8.44
CA ARG A 43 -4.47 6.35 -9.46
C ARG A 43 -3.18 7.14 -9.50
N GLN A 44 -3.27 8.48 -9.46
CA GLN A 44 -2.09 9.33 -9.45
C GLN A 44 -1.25 9.14 -8.18
N PHE A 45 -1.90 9.02 -7.02
CA PHE A 45 -1.21 8.76 -5.76
C PHE A 45 -0.44 7.43 -5.82
N LEU A 46 -1.11 6.33 -6.18
CA LEU A 46 -0.46 5.02 -6.26
C LEU A 46 0.70 4.99 -7.25
N SER A 47 0.54 5.61 -8.42
CA SER A 47 1.61 5.72 -9.41
C SER A 47 2.81 6.52 -8.89
N LYS A 48 2.58 7.67 -8.24
CA LYS A 48 3.66 8.49 -7.66
C LYS A 48 4.35 7.80 -6.50
N ALA A 49 3.60 7.13 -5.63
CA ALA A 49 4.14 6.41 -4.48
C ALA A 49 4.98 5.20 -4.92
N ALA A 50 4.57 4.48 -5.97
CA ALA A 50 5.35 3.39 -6.55
C ALA A 50 6.66 3.88 -7.17
N ASP A 51 6.61 4.97 -7.95
CA ASP A 51 7.79 5.58 -8.56
C ASP A 51 8.78 6.12 -7.51
N ALA A 52 8.29 6.80 -6.46
CA ALA A 52 9.11 7.27 -5.34
C ALA A 52 9.74 6.10 -4.57
N GLY A 53 8.93 5.11 -4.15
CA GLY A 53 9.43 3.98 -3.35
C GLY A 53 10.45 3.13 -4.11
N SER A 54 10.20 2.84 -5.39
CA SER A 54 11.15 2.11 -6.23
C SER A 54 12.47 2.89 -6.43
N THR A 55 12.39 4.23 -6.54
CA THR A 55 13.57 5.11 -6.61
C THR A 55 14.40 5.06 -5.34
N GLU A 56 13.77 5.17 -4.17
CA GLU A 56 14.44 5.14 -2.87
C GLU A 56 15.12 3.78 -2.63
N ILE A 57 14.47 2.68 -3.00
CA ILE A 57 15.05 1.32 -2.94
C ILE A 57 16.29 1.24 -3.85
N ALA A 58 16.16 1.65 -5.12
CA ALA A 58 17.24 1.56 -6.09
C ALA A 58 18.45 2.42 -5.70
N ALA A 59 18.22 3.67 -5.29
CA ALA A 59 19.27 4.57 -4.82
C ALA A 59 19.94 4.06 -3.54
N SER A 60 19.17 3.47 -2.62
CA SER A 60 19.72 2.92 -1.37
C SER A 60 20.56 1.67 -1.61
N LYS A 61 20.20 0.83 -2.58
CA LYS A 61 21.08 -0.28 -3.03
C LYS A 61 22.41 0.24 -3.59
N VAL A 62 22.39 1.36 -4.31
CA VAL A 62 23.64 2.03 -4.73
C VAL A 62 24.43 2.49 -3.51
N ALA A 63 23.79 3.10 -2.50
CA ALA A 63 24.47 3.54 -1.29
C ALA A 63 25.09 2.40 -0.47
N GLN A 64 24.40 1.26 -0.34
CA GLN A 64 24.93 0.06 0.31
C GLN A 64 26.25 -0.42 -0.33
N SER A 65 26.33 -0.35 -1.66
CA SER A 65 27.51 -0.79 -2.41
C SER A 65 28.64 0.25 -2.48
N LYS A 66 28.31 1.55 -2.61
CA LYS A 66 29.30 2.60 -2.86
C LYS A 66 29.84 3.29 -1.61
N SER A 67 29.02 3.47 -0.58
CA SER A 67 29.47 4.22 0.61
C SER A 67 30.45 3.39 1.44
N SER A 68 31.42 4.05 2.08
CA SER A 68 32.21 3.46 3.17
C SER A 68 31.77 3.97 4.55
N ASN A 69 30.83 4.92 4.59
CA ASN A 69 30.33 5.51 5.82
C ASN A 69 29.28 4.61 6.48
N ALA A 70 29.53 4.20 7.73
CA ALA A 70 28.66 3.27 8.45
C ALA A 70 27.24 3.82 8.67
N GLU A 71 27.09 5.13 8.91
CA GLU A 71 25.77 5.75 9.12
C GLU A 71 24.96 5.82 7.81
N VAL A 72 25.64 6.06 6.68
CA VAL A 72 25.00 6.04 5.35
C VAL A 72 24.53 4.63 5.02
N LYS A 73 25.36 3.60 5.24
CA LYS A 73 24.97 2.20 5.03
C LYS A 73 23.78 1.81 5.91
N LYS A 74 23.82 2.16 7.19
CA LYS A 74 22.73 1.88 8.14
C LYS A 74 21.42 2.53 7.70
N PHE A 75 21.46 3.77 7.24
CA PHE A 75 20.27 4.43 6.68
C PHE A 75 19.79 3.69 5.42
N ALA A 76 20.69 3.39 4.49
CA ALA A 76 20.34 2.68 3.26
C ALA A 76 19.76 1.28 3.51
N ASP A 77 20.24 0.54 4.51
CA ASP A 77 19.72 -0.76 4.92
C ASP A 77 18.27 -0.65 5.40
N ALA A 78 17.97 0.33 6.25
CA ALA A 78 16.61 0.60 6.72
C ALA A 78 15.68 0.98 5.55
N MET A 79 16.14 1.85 4.66
CA MET A 79 15.41 2.26 3.46
C MET A 79 15.04 1.06 2.58
N VAL A 80 16.01 0.20 2.24
CA VAL A 80 15.73 -0.99 1.42
C VAL A 80 14.76 -1.93 2.12
N ALA A 81 14.96 -2.20 3.41
CA ALA A 81 14.15 -3.15 4.14
C ALA A 81 12.68 -2.70 4.26
N ASP A 82 12.45 -1.44 4.61
CA ASP A 82 11.10 -0.94 4.88
C ASP A 82 10.37 -0.54 3.59
N HIS A 83 11.03 0.13 2.66
CA HIS A 83 10.37 0.52 1.40
C HIS A 83 10.05 -0.70 0.53
N THR A 84 10.83 -1.79 0.59
CA THR A 84 10.48 -3.03 -0.12
C THR A 84 9.17 -3.63 0.40
N LYS A 85 8.92 -3.61 1.72
CA LYS A 85 7.66 -4.08 2.29
C LYS A 85 6.50 -3.19 1.85
N VAL A 86 6.68 -1.87 1.89
CA VAL A 86 5.65 -0.91 1.46
C VAL A 86 5.35 -1.03 -0.03
N ALA A 87 6.37 -1.28 -0.87
CA ALA A 87 6.20 -1.49 -2.30
C ALA A 87 5.36 -2.73 -2.62
N GLU A 88 5.57 -3.83 -1.89
CA GLU A 88 4.76 -5.04 -2.02
C GLU A 88 3.30 -4.80 -1.59
N GLU A 89 3.09 -4.15 -0.44
CA GLU A 89 1.73 -3.77 0.00
C GLU A 89 1.04 -2.85 -1.01
N LEU A 90 1.76 -1.88 -1.58
CA LEU A 90 1.25 -0.96 -2.59
C LEU A 90 0.85 -1.71 -3.86
N LYS A 91 1.70 -2.63 -4.35
CA LYS A 91 1.44 -3.43 -5.54
C LYS A 91 0.19 -4.27 -5.38
N GLN A 92 0.05 -4.98 -4.25
CA GLN A 92 -1.14 -5.77 -3.94
C GLN A 92 -2.40 -4.90 -3.88
N LEU A 93 -2.31 -3.74 -3.23
CA LEU A 93 -3.43 -2.79 -3.15
C LEU A 93 -3.83 -2.31 -4.56
N ALA A 94 -2.88 -1.88 -5.38
CA ALA A 94 -3.14 -1.41 -6.74
C ALA A 94 -3.77 -2.51 -7.61
N SER A 95 -3.22 -3.73 -7.59
CA SER A 95 -3.75 -4.88 -8.34
C SER A 95 -5.17 -5.25 -7.91
N SER A 96 -5.48 -5.21 -6.60
CA SER A 96 -6.83 -5.48 -6.10
C SER A 96 -7.88 -4.45 -6.58
N ARG A 97 -7.42 -3.31 -7.10
CA ARG A 97 -8.23 -2.25 -7.69
C ARG A 97 -8.08 -2.14 -9.20
N GLN A 98 -7.46 -3.13 -9.84
CA GLN A 98 -7.20 -3.17 -11.28
C GLN A 98 -6.42 -1.94 -11.76
N ILE A 99 -5.51 -1.45 -10.92
CA ILE A 99 -4.58 -0.36 -11.25
C ILE A 99 -3.21 -0.97 -11.44
N GLU A 100 -2.63 -0.77 -12.62
CA GLU A 100 -1.25 -1.12 -12.90
C GLU A 100 -0.31 -0.03 -12.37
N VAL A 101 0.75 -0.44 -11.68
CA VAL A 101 1.83 0.42 -11.22
C VAL A 101 3.17 -0.20 -11.59
N SER A 102 4.14 0.65 -11.94
CA SER A 102 5.52 0.22 -12.20
C SER A 102 6.19 -0.18 -10.89
N ASP A 103 6.94 -1.29 -10.88
CA ASP A 103 7.87 -1.65 -9.81
C ASP A 103 9.29 -1.07 -10.02
N GLU A 104 9.45 -0.31 -11.09
CA GLU A 104 10.70 0.32 -11.51
C GLU A 104 10.63 1.85 -11.47
N PRO A 105 11.75 2.54 -11.16
CA PRO A 105 11.80 3.99 -11.23
C PRO A 105 11.51 4.52 -12.64
N GLY A 106 10.80 5.64 -12.71
CA GLY A 106 10.57 6.40 -13.93
C GLY A 106 11.87 6.98 -14.50
N ALA A 107 11.85 7.38 -15.78
CA ALA A 107 13.04 7.83 -16.50
C ALA A 107 13.80 8.99 -15.82
N LYS A 108 13.09 9.95 -15.22
CA LYS A 108 13.71 11.07 -14.50
C LYS A 108 14.45 10.61 -13.25
N HIS A 109 13.87 9.71 -12.48
CA HIS A 109 14.49 9.13 -11.29
C HIS A 109 15.64 8.19 -11.64
N LYS A 110 15.52 7.39 -12.72
CA LYS A 110 16.67 6.62 -13.27
C LYS A 110 17.85 7.54 -13.61
N ALA A 111 17.59 8.69 -14.22
CA ALA A 111 18.63 9.68 -14.51
C ALA A 111 19.22 10.31 -13.23
N GLN A 112 18.40 10.55 -12.20
CA GLN A 112 18.88 11.02 -10.89
C GLN A 112 19.80 9.98 -10.23
N ILE A 113 19.38 8.72 -10.17
CA ILE A 113 20.19 7.60 -9.63
C ILE A 113 21.50 7.47 -10.42
N ALA A 114 21.45 7.60 -11.75
CA ALA A 114 22.64 7.56 -12.59
C ALA A 114 23.61 8.72 -12.30
N ARG A 115 23.11 9.93 -12.01
CA ARG A 115 23.96 11.06 -11.57
C ARG A 115 24.55 10.81 -10.19
N LEU A 116 23.75 10.35 -9.24
CA LEU A 116 24.20 9.99 -7.90
C LEU A 116 25.32 8.93 -7.97
N SER A 117 25.16 7.90 -8.81
CA SER A 117 26.10 6.79 -8.97
C SER A 117 27.47 7.21 -9.53
N ARG A 118 27.57 8.39 -10.14
CA ARG A 118 28.83 8.96 -10.65
C ARG A 118 29.63 9.72 -9.58
N LEU A 119 29.04 9.95 -8.41
CA LEU A 119 29.75 10.51 -7.26
C LEU A 119 30.39 9.38 -6.46
N ASP A 120 31.43 9.70 -5.70
CA ASP A 120 32.12 8.77 -4.81
C ASP A 120 32.44 9.44 -3.47
N GLY A 121 32.65 8.64 -2.43
CA GLY A 121 33.03 9.10 -1.10
C GLY A 121 32.09 10.16 -0.52
N LYS A 122 32.66 11.20 0.09
CA LYS A 122 31.88 12.25 0.77
C LYS A 122 30.87 12.99 -0.14
N PRO A 123 31.20 13.36 -1.39
CA PRO A 123 30.20 13.88 -2.33
C PRO A 123 29.01 12.95 -2.54
N PHE A 124 29.24 11.65 -2.69
CA PHE A 124 28.18 10.65 -2.82
C PHE A 124 27.30 10.61 -1.55
N ASP A 125 27.94 10.48 -0.38
CA ASP A 125 27.24 10.38 0.90
C ASP A 125 26.35 11.60 1.16
N THR A 126 26.87 12.79 0.85
CA THR A 126 26.17 14.07 1.02
C THR A 126 24.98 14.20 0.09
N GLU A 127 25.16 13.89 -1.20
CA GLU A 127 24.08 13.98 -2.19
C GLU A 127 23.00 12.93 -1.93
N TYR A 128 23.37 11.71 -1.51
CA TYR A 128 22.41 10.67 -1.14
C TYR A 128 21.56 11.10 0.07
N ALA A 129 22.21 11.57 1.14
CA ALA A 129 21.50 12.03 2.34
C ALA A 129 20.59 13.25 2.04
N ALA A 130 21.03 14.18 1.20
CA ALA A 130 20.26 15.37 0.86
C ALA A 130 19.07 15.05 -0.07
N SER A 131 19.31 14.35 -1.19
CA SER A 131 18.32 14.17 -2.25
C SER A 131 17.38 12.99 -2.01
N ILE A 132 17.90 11.83 -1.61
CA ILE A 132 17.11 10.61 -1.36
C ILE A 132 16.67 10.53 0.10
N GLY A 133 17.51 10.98 1.03
CA GLY A 133 17.15 11.09 2.43
C GLY A 133 16.15 12.23 2.64
N VAL A 134 16.60 13.47 2.66
CA VAL A 134 15.77 14.59 3.13
C VAL A 134 14.70 15.00 2.12
N ALA A 135 15.09 15.37 0.89
CA ALA A 135 14.16 15.95 -0.07
C ALA A 135 13.06 14.96 -0.49
N ALA A 136 13.42 13.73 -0.89
CA ALA A 136 12.45 12.71 -1.27
C ALA A 136 11.45 12.38 -0.14
N HIS A 137 11.91 12.31 1.12
CA HIS A 137 11.00 12.02 2.23
C HIS A 137 10.10 13.20 2.61
N GLN A 138 10.53 14.44 2.42
CA GLN A 138 9.65 15.60 2.57
C GLN A 138 8.49 15.53 1.55
N ASP A 139 8.82 15.22 0.29
CA ASP A 139 7.83 15.03 -0.76
C ASP A 139 6.91 13.85 -0.48
N ALA A 140 7.46 12.72 -0.01
CA ALA A 140 6.69 11.54 0.36
C ALA A 140 5.75 11.81 1.55
N VAL A 141 6.22 12.46 2.62
CA VAL A 141 5.38 12.86 3.76
C VAL A 141 4.23 13.74 3.29
N LYS A 142 4.49 14.72 2.41
CA LYS A 142 3.43 15.56 1.83
C LYS A 142 2.44 14.74 1.01
N LEU A 143 2.93 13.87 0.11
CA LEU A 143 2.10 13.02 -0.75
C LEU A 143 1.17 12.12 0.07
N PHE A 144 1.70 11.44 1.10
CA PHE A 144 0.95 10.52 1.94
C PHE A 144 0.01 11.25 2.91
N THR A 145 0.39 12.43 3.40
CA THR A 145 -0.51 13.28 4.19
C THR A 145 -1.72 13.68 3.36
N GLU A 146 -1.51 14.15 2.12
CA GLU A 146 -2.63 14.52 1.24
C GLU A 146 -3.51 13.33 0.91
N ALA A 147 -2.92 12.17 0.59
CA ALA A 147 -3.68 10.97 0.23
C ALA A 147 -4.50 10.43 1.41
N SER A 148 -3.98 10.51 2.65
CA SER A 148 -4.71 10.13 3.86
C SER A 148 -5.99 10.95 4.08
N GLN A 149 -6.11 12.13 3.44
CA GLN A 149 -7.26 13.01 3.55
C GLN A 149 -8.14 12.95 2.29
N LYS A 150 -7.51 13.04 1.11
CA LYS A 150 -8.18 13.26 -0.18
C LYS A 150 -8.54 11.99 -0.94
N ALA A 151 -7.89 10.85 -0.65
CA ALA A 151 -8.17 9.62 -1.40
C ALA A 151 -9.66 9.23 -1.28
N SER A 152 -10.24 8.78 -2.39
CA SER A 152 -11.66 8.37 -2.43
C SER A 152 -11.84 6.91 -2.05
N ASP A 153 -10.95 6.02 -2.48
CA ASP A 153 -10.95 4.62 -2.07
C ASP A 153 -10.53 4.49 -0.59
N PRO A 154 -11.35 3.88 0.28
CA PRO A 154 -11.04 3.75 1.70
C PRO A 154 -9.76 2.98 2.01
N ALA A 155 -9.40 1.97 1.21
CA ALA A 155 -8.19 1.19 1.43
C ALA A 155 -6.94 1.97 1.01
N ILE A 156 -7.02 2.76 -0.06
CA ILE A 156 -5.94 3.67 -0.46
C ILE A 156 -5.73 4.76 0.59
N LYS A 157 -6.81 5.32 1.13
CA LYS A 157 -6.76 6.26 2.25
C LYS A 157 -6.10 5.64 3.49
N ALA A 158 -6.52 4.44 3.86
CA ALA A 158 -5.99 3.73 5.02
C ALA A 158 -4.51 3.36 4.84
N PHE A 159 -4.11 2.92 3.64
CA PHE A 159 -2.71 2.67 3.31
C PHE A 159 -1.86 3.93 3.48
N ALA A 160 -2.32 5.07 2.94
CA ALA A 160 -1.59 6.33 3.08
C ALA A 160 -1.42 6.74 4.56
N ALA A 161 -2.48 6.62 5.36
CA ALA A 161 -2.45 6.92 6.80
C ALA A 161 -1.53 5.96 7.59
N LYS A 162 -1.57 4.65 7.29
CA LYS A 162 -0.75 3.63 7.94
C LYS A 162 0.75 3.83 7.68
N THR A 163 1.12 4.24 6.47
CA THR A 163 2.52 4.38 6.05
C THR A 163 3.16 5.69 6.50
N LEU A 164 2.36 6.75 6.69
CA LEU A 164 2.86 8.09 7.01
C LEU A 164 3.81 8.17 8.23
N PRO A 165 3.57 7.49 9.37
CA PRO A 165 4.49 7.54 10.50
C PRO A 165 5.89 6.99 10.19
N ALA A 166 5.99 5.95 9.35
CA ALA A 166 7.28 5.40 8.93
C ALA A 166 8.06 6.40 8.07
N LEU A 167 7.39 7.08 7.13
CA LEU A 167 8.00 8.12 6.30
C LEU A 167 8.49 9.32 7.14
N GLN A 168 7.74 9.71 8.17
CA GLN A 168 8.17 10.75 9.12
C GLN A 168 9.39 10.30 9.93
N HIS A 169 9.43 9.03 10.33
CA HIS A 169 10.59 8.47 11.03
C HIS A 169 11.83 8.45 10.13
N HIS A 170 11.72 7.99 8.89
CA HIS A 170 12.83 7.99 7.94
C HIS A 170 13.28 9.42 7.60
N LEU A 171 12.37 10.40 7.50
CA LEU A 171 12.75 11.82 7.37
C LEU A 171 13.57 12.31 8.57
N ALA A 172 13.19 11.92 9.79
CA ALA A 172 13.97 12.27 10.99
C ALA A 172 15.36 11.63 10.96
N MET A 173 15.47 10.37 10.55
CA MET A 173 16.75 9.68 10.35
C MET A 173 17.61 10.39 9.28
N ALA A 174 17.01 10.77 8.15
CA ALA A 174 17.69 11.46 7.06
C ALA A 174 18.24 12.82 7.50
N ASN A 175 17.47 13.60 8.26
CA ASN A 175 17.94 14.87 8.82
C ASN A 175 19.11 14.66 9.80
N ALA A 176 19.04 13.63 10.64
CA ALA A 176 20.12 13.30 11.56
C ALA A 176 21.40 12.88 10.81
N LEU A 177 21.27 12.05 9.77
CA LEU A 177 22.37 11.64 8.89
C LEU A 177 23.00 12.86 8.20
N HIS A 178 22.17 13.69 7.56
CA HIS A 178 22.63 14.88 6.85
C HIS A 178 23.41 15.84 7.79
N ALA A 179 22.89 16.06 9.02
CA ALA A 179 23.58 16.85 10.02
C ALA A 179 24.89 16.20 10.50
N ALA A 180 24.95 14.86 10.60
CA ALA A 180 26.17 14.14 10.97
C ALA A 180 27.25 14.26 9.90
N LEU A 181 26.90 14.15 8.62
CA LEU A 181 27.83 14.31 7.50
C LEU A 181 28.39 15.74 7.42
N ALA A 182 27.56 16.75 7.72
CA ALA A 182 28.01 18.14 7.77
C ALA A 182 29.01 18.43 8.90
N ARG A 183 28.93 17.71 10.03
CA ARG A 183 29.91 17.83 11.13
C ARG A 183 31.23 17.13 10.87
N GLN A 184 31.25 16.19 9.93
CA GLN A 184 32.46 15.49 9.48
C GLN A 184 33.15 16.25 8.34
N ALA A 185 32.64 17.43 7.97
CA ALA A 185 33.13 18.23 6.86
C ALA A 185 34.24 19.19 7.23
#